data_AF-A0A2P5HFR6-F1
#
_entry.id   AF-A0A2P5HFR6-F1
#
_cell.length_a   1.000
_cell.length_b   1.000
_cell.length_c   1.000
_cell.angle_alpha   90.00
_cell.angle_beta   90.00
_cell.angle_gamma   90.00
#
_symmetry.space_group_name_H-M   'P 1'
#
loop_
_entity.id
_entity.type
_entity.pdbx_description
1 polymer ?
#
loop_
_entity_poly.entity_id
_entity_poly.type
_entity_poly.pdbx_seq_one_letter_code
_entity_poly.pdbx_strand_id
1 'polypeptide(L)'
;MLSFDNARKLFTSSDLSLLETGHFSDVVLICGNHAWNLHRSIICKRCPWFEKALMGGFAGSETKKITLTDIASEVVEVVLRYLYSGAIDTAAVQRCEGECIISQYIRLWSVADFFLIEPLKADIIEAMEQSLEENVKKICNARYLIDSQEFKAIIHEFFWGVATTYYDLPHTQPCRQVLLDYAHAIRLNLYRSDVFIKEISNYPELASDLFMIAVKGRQSKWTGDSEADYRNYFVHVKCSGCGCKSKYAESWNIDPQASGKNIRIMEVPWCCESCVG
;
A
#
# COMPACT_ATOMS: atom_id res chain seq x y z
N MET A 1 -14.15 3.18 10.26
CA MET A 1 -14.58 3.92 9.05
C MET A 1 -14.75 5.40 9.40
N LEU A 2 -13.79 6.25 9.04
CA LEU A 2 -13.89 7.70 9.21
C LEU A 2 -14.85 8.23 8.13
N SER A 3 -15.97 8.85 8.52
CA SER A 3 -16.86 9.52 7.57
C SER A 3 -16.16 10.75 7.00
N PHE A 4 -16.50 11.12 5.76
CA PHE A 4 -15.96 12.33 5.11
C PHE A 4 -16.16 13.61 5.93
N ASP A 5 -17.18 13.65 6.79
CA ASP A 5 -17.42 14.78 7.70
C ASP A 5 -16.47 14.85 8.89
N ASN A 6 -15.80 13.74 9.23
CA ASN A 6 -14.79 13.68 10.30
C ASN A 6 -13.36 13.91 9.77
N ALA A 7 -13.16 14.01 8.45
CA ALA A 7 -11.87 14.36 7.88
C ALA A 7 -11.54 15.83 8.17
N ARG A 8 -10.26 16.13 8.46
CA ARG A 8 -9.80 17.51 8.68
C ARG A 8 -9.79 18.28 7.36
N LYS A 9 -10.95 18.85 6.98
CA LYS A 9 -11.09 19.69 5.79
C LYS A 9 -10.14 20.90 5.90
N LEU A 10 -9.28 21.08 4.90
CA LEU A 10 -8.34 22.22 4.86
C LEU A 10 -9.02 23.49 4.32
N PHE A 11 -10.11 23.33 3.58
CA PHE A 11 -10.86 24.43 2.96
C PHE A 11 -12.27 24.55 3.55
N THR A 12 -12.90 25.70 3.33
CA THR A 12 -14.22 26.00 3.87
C THR A 12 -15.29 25.12 3.22
N SER A 13 -16.37 24.82 3.94
CA SER A 13 -17.51 24.07 3.39
C SER A 13 -18.17 24.76 2.20
N SER A 14 -18.03 26.09 2.10
CA SER A 14 -18.49 26.90 0.97
C SER A 14 -17.77 26.58 -0.34
N ASP A 15 -16.52 26.12 -0.30
CA ASP A 15 -15.80 25.75 -1.51
C ASP A 15 -16.41 24.48 -2.10
N LEU A 16 -16.65 23.46 -1.28
CA LEU A 16 -17.26 22.22 -1.75
C LEU A 16 -18.65 22.44 -2.35
N SER A 17 -19.44 23.36 -1.79
CA SER A 17 -20.76 23.68 -2.36
C SER A 17 -20.68 24.38 -3.73
N LEU A 18 -19.58 25.09 -4.03
CA LEU A 18 -19.35 25.63 -5.38
C LEU A 18 -19.15 24.51 -6.40
N LEU A 19 -18.43 23.44 -6.04
CA LEU A 19 -18.29 22.26 -6.90
C LEU A 19 -19.64 21.56 -7.13
N GLU A 20 -20.43 21.40 -6.06
CA GLU A 20 -21.72 20.69 -6.12
C GLU A 20 -22.79 21.47 -6.90
N THR A 21 -22.83 22.79 -6.76
CA THR A 21 -23.83 23.64 -7.44
C THR A 21 -23.37 24.14 -8.82
N GLY A 22 -22.07 24.28 -9.04
CA GLY A 22 -21.50 24.87 -10.26
C GLY A 22 -21.74 26.38 -10.40
N HIS A 23 -22.24 27.05 -9.36
CA HIS A 23 -22.50 28.50 -9.40
C HIS A 23 -21.23 29.30 -9.62
N PHE A 24 -21.24 30.17 -10.63
CA PHE A 24 -20.09 31.00 -11.05
C PHE A 24 -18.92 30.23 -11.70
N SER A 25 -19.16 28.98 -12.11
CA SER A 25 -18.18 28.22 -12.89
C SER A 25 -17.83 28.90 -14.22
N ASP A 26 -16.58 28.76 -14.63
CA ASP A 26 -16.01 29.39 -15.82
C ASP A 26 -15.22 28.40 -16.69
N VAL A 27 -15.20 27.12 -16.32
CA VAL A 27 -14.63 26.02 -17.10
C VAL A 27 -15.39 24.71 -16.86
N VAL A 28 -15.51 23.88 -17.89
CA VAL A 28 -16.13 22.55 -17.81
C VAL A 28 -15.07 21.48 -18.02
N LEU A 29 -14.98 20.51 -17.11
CA LEU A 29 -14.19 19.29 -17.30
C LEU A 29 -15.11 18.17 -17.76
N ILE A 30 -14.73 17.47 -18.82
CA ILE A 30 -15.44 16.27 -19.30
C ILE A 30 -14.51 15.06 -19.15
N CYS A 31 -15.02 13.98 -18.56
CA CYS A 31 -14.33 12.71 -18.42
C CYS A 31 -15.33 11.58 -18.64
N GLY A 32 -15.19 10.84 -19.76
CA GLY A 32 -16.18 9.84 -20.16
C GLY A 32 -17.59 10.44 -20.29
N ASN A 33 -18.55 9.87 -19.56
CA ASN A 33 -19.95 10.32 -19.54
C ASN A 33 -20.24 11.39 -18.47
N HIS A 34 -19.21 11.86 -17.77
CA HIS A 34 -19.35 12.84 -16.69
C HIS A 34 -18.83 14.21 -17.11
N ALA A 35 -19.48 15.25 -16.61
CA ALA A 35 -19.07 16.63 -16.79
C ALA A 35 -19.20 17.41 -15.48
N TRP A 36 -18.19 18.21 -15.15
CA TRP A 36 -18.16 19.04 -13.96
C TRP A 36 -17.96 20.51 -14.33
N ASN A 37 -18.79 21.36 -13.71
CA ASN A 37 -18.67 22.82 -13.77
C ASN A 37 -17.68 23.28 -12.70
N LEU A 38 -16.53 23.79 -13.11
CA LEU A 38 -15.41 24.12 -12.22
C LEU A 38 -15.05 25.61 -12.27
N HIS A 39 -14.24 26.04 -11.31
CA HIS A 39 -13.77 27.41 -11.12
C HIS A 39 -12.27 27.45 -11.35
N ARG A 40 -11.83 28.14 -12.40
CA ARG A 40 -10.40 28.29 -12.76
C ARG A 40 -9.62 28.89 -11.60
N SER A 41 -10.18 29.86 -10.90
CA SER A 41 -9.56 30.51 -9.74
C SER A 41 -9.20 29.53 -8.62
N ILE A 42 -9.95 28.44 -8.47
CA ILE A 42 -9.72 27.41 -7.46
C ILE A 42 -8.77 26.34 -8.02
N ILE A 43 -9.14 25.69 -9.13
CA ILE A 43 -8.39 24.53 -9.62
C ILE A 43 -6.99 24.91 -10.13
N CYS A 44 -6.80 26.06 -10.77
CA CYS A 44 -5.47 26.48 -11.23
C CYS A 44 -4.56 26.86 -10.06
N LYS A 45 -5.11 27.34 -8.94
CA LYS A 45 -4.29 27.68 -7.76
C LYS A 45 -3.92 26.47 -6.91
N ARG A 46 -4.72 25.40 -6.99
CA ARG A 46 -4.54 24.19 -6.16
C ARG A 46 -3.95 23.01 -6.93
N CYS A 47 -3.81 23.12 -8.26
CA CYS A 47 -3.30 22.05 -9.12
C CYS A 47 -2.43 22.64 -10.26
N PRO A 48 -1.11 22.41 -10.24
CA PRO A 48 -0.19 22.89 -11.27
C PRO A 48 -0.53 22.38 -12.68
N TRP A 49 -1.09 21.18 -12.79
CA TRP A 49 -1.52 20.64 -14.08
C TRP A 49 -2.65 21.48 -14.67
N PHE A 50 -3.69 21.81 -13.88
CA PHE A 50 -4.78 22.68 -14.33
C PHE A 50 -4.28 24.08 -14.66
N GLU A 51 -3.34 24.60 -13.86
CA GLU A 51 -2.69 25.89 -14.11
C GLU A 51 -2.08 25.95 -15.51
N LYS A 52 -1.23 24.96 -15.84
CA LYS A 52 -0.56 24.86 -17.14
C LYS A 52 -1.53 24.60 -18.28
N ALA A 53 -2.51 23.71 -18.08
CA ALA A 53 -3.49 23.36 -19.10
C ALA A 53 -4.39 24.55 -19.50
N LEU A 54 -4.69 25.45 -18.56
CA LEU A 54 -5.62 26.57 -18.76
C LEU A 54 -4.95 27.94 -18.93
N MET A 55 -3.66 28.08 -18.63
CA MET A 55 -2.91 29.33 -18.80
C MET A 55 -1.69 29.21 -19.73
N GLY A 56 -1.13 28.02 -19.91
CA GLY A 56 -0.10 27.78 -20.93
C GLY A 56 -0.75 27.71 -22.31
N GLY A 57 -0.12 28.29 -23.34
CA GLY A 57 -0.62 28.38 -24.72
C GLY A 57 -0.81 27.07 -25.47
N PHE A 58 -1.17 25.97 -24.80
CA PHE A 58 -1.88 24.86 -25.43
C PHE A 58 -3.10 25.43 -26.15
N ALA A 59 -3.43 24.87 -27.32
CA ALA A 59 -4.41 25.38 -28.29
C ALA A 59 -5.89 25.41 -27.81
N GLY A 60 -6.12 25.68 -26.53
CA GLY A 60 -7.41 25.77 -25.87
C GLY A 60 -7.50 26.85 -24.78
N SER A 61 -6.58 27.82 -24.69
CA SER A 61 -6.70 28.92 -23.69
C SER A 61 -7.96 29.78 -23.85
N GLU A 62 -8.59 29.75 -25.03
CA GLU A 62 -9.92 30.33 -25.28
C GLU A 62 -11.08 29.36 -25.01
N THR A 63 -10.83 28.05 -25.05
CA THR A 63 -11.85 27.03 -24.84
C THR A 63 -12.04 26.78 -23.35
N LYS A 64 -13.22 27.12 -22.82
CA LYS A 64 -13.68 26.87 -21.44
C LYS A 64 -13.95 25.38 -21.15
N LYS A 65 -13.20 24.46 -21.77
CA LYS A 65 -13.45 23.03 -21.74
C LYS A 65 -12.16 22.22 -21.67
N ILE A 66 -12.08 21.32 -20.70
CA ILE A 66 -11.03 20.31 -20.55
C ILE A 66 -11.66 18.95 -20.85
N THR A 67 -10.96 18.06 -21.54
CA THR A 67 -11.41 16.68 -21.78
C THR A 67 -10.32 15.70 -21.35
N LEU A 68 -10.68 14.74 -20.51
CA LEU A 68 -9.83 13.65 -20.05
C LEU A 68 -10.40 12.33 -20.59
N THR A 69 -9.54 11.51 -21.18
CA THR A 69 -9.95 10.22 -21.79
C THR A 69 -9.37 9.01 -21.08
N ASP A 70 -8.21 9.17 -20.44
CA ASP A 70 -7.40 8.03 -19.98
C ASP A 70 -7.45 7.86 -18.45
N ILE A 71 -8.43 8.49 -17.79
CA ILE A 71 -8.62 8.43 -16.34
C ILE A 71 -10.09 8.11 -16.06
N ALA A 72 -10.34 7.17 -15.14
CA ALA A 72 -11.69 6.85 -14.70
C ALA A 72 -12.37 8.05 -14.04
N SER A 73 -13.64 8.30 -14.40
CA SER A 73 -14.41 9.46 -13.93
C SER A 73 -14.53 9.52 -12.41
N GLU A 74 -14.63 8.36 -11.75
CA GLU A 74 -14.75 8.21 -10.30
C GLU A 74 -13.48 8.71 -9.59
N VAL A 75 -12.31 8.41 -10.16
CA VAL A 75 -11.02 8.86 -9.60
C VAL A 75 -10.84 10.37 -9.81
N VAL A 76 -11.26 10.89 -10.98
CA VAL A 76 -11.29 12.33 -11.24
C VAL A 76 -12.21 13.05 -10.23
N GLU A 77 -13.37 12.48 -9.92
CA GLU A 77 -14.28 13.05 -8.92
C GLU A 77 -13.61 13.15 -7.53
N VAL A 78 -12.86 12.14 -7.09
CA VAL A 78 -12.11 12.20 -5.82
C VAL A 78 -11.09 13.34 -5.83
N VAL A 79 -10.33 13.49 -6.93
CA VAL A 79 -9.36 14.58 -7.09
C VAL A 79 -10.05 15.94 -7.07
N LEU A 80 -11.16 16.10 -7.79
CA LEU A 80 -11.91 17.36 -7.81
C LEU A 80 -12.45 17.69 -6.42
N ARG A 81 -13.08 16.73 -5.72
CA ARG A 81 -13.56 16.94 -4.35
C ARG A 81 -12.41 17.35 -3.43
N TYR A 82 -11.24 16.71 -3.54
CA TYR A 82 -10.04 17.10 -2.80
C TYR A 82 -9.61 18.54 -3.08
N LEU A 83 -9.61 18.97 -4.35
CA LEU A 83 -9.26 20.37 -4.69
C LEU A 83 -10.19 21.39 -4.04
N TYR A 84 -11.44 21.04 -3.74
CA TYR A 84 -12.41 21.94 -3.11
C TYR A 84 -12.54 21.76 -1.60
N SER A 85 -12.27 20.58 -1.03
CA SER A 85 -12.38 20.30 0.41
C SER A 85 -11.04 20.29 1.15
N GLY A 86 -9.96 19.95 0.44
CA GLY A 86 -8.64 19.66 0.98
C GLY A 86 -8.60 18.38 1.82
N ALA A 87 -9.54 17.46 1.60
CA ALA A 87 -9.62 16.19 2.32
C ALA A 87 -10.04 15.05 1.39
N ILE A 88 -9.48 13.87 1.61
CA ILE A 88 -9.81 12.66 0.84
C ILE A 88 -11.16 12.13 1.30
N ASP A 89 -12.08 11.93 0.34
CA ASP A 89 -13.34 11.24 0.56
C ASP A 89 -13.14 9.73 0.46
N THR A 90 -12.81 9.10 1.58
CA THR A 90 -12.53 7.65 1.66
C THR A 90 -13.69 6.79 1.18
N ALA A 91 -14.94 7.25 1.36
CA ALA A 91 -16.12 6.56 0.85
C ALA A 91 -16.22 6.66 -0.68
N ALA A 92 -15.75 7.77 -1.28
CA ALA A 92 -15.63 7.89 -2.73
C ALA A 92 -14.49 7.02 -3.29
N VAL A 93 -13.37 6.90 -2.57
CA VAL A 93 -12.27 5.99 -2.96
C VAL A 93 -12.77 4.55 -3.08
N GLN A 94 -13.60 4.09 -2.13
CA GLN A 94 -14.19 2.75 -2.15
C GLN A 94 -15.08 2.45 -3.38
N ARG A 95 -15.58 3.48 -4.05
CA ARG A 95 -16.39 3.35 -5.28
C ARG A 95 -15.54 3.39 -6.55
N CYS A 96 -14.26 3.72 -6.45
CA CYS A 96 -13.36 3.74 -7.60
C CYS A 96 -13.07 2.33 -8.10
N GLU A 97 -12.65 2.22 -9.35
CA GLU A 97 -12.16 0.95 -9.89
C GLU A 97 -10.95 0.41 -9.10
N GLY A 98 -10.93 -0.91 -8.90
CA GLY A 98 -9.90 -1.61 -8.15
C GLY A 98 -10.45 -2.86 -7.47
N GLU A 99 -9.59 -3.86 -7.35
CA GLU A 99 -9.88 -5.17 -6.77
C GLU A 99 -10.04 -5.09 -5.25
N CYS A 100 -9.38 -4.12 -4.62
CA CYS A 100 -9.46 -3.87 -3.18
C CYS A 100 -9.17 -2.39 -2.86
N ILE A 101 -9.40 -2.01 -1.60
CA ILE A 101 -9.14 -0.64 -1.12
C ILE A 101 -7.68 -0.21 -1.31
N ILE A 102 -6.75 -1.16 -1.23
CA ILE A 102 -5.32 -0.92 -1.43
C ILE A 102 -5.06 -0.51 -2.89
N SER A 103 -5.55 -1.28 -3.88
CA SER A 103 -5.34 -0.95 -5.30
C SER A 103 -6.08 0.32 -5.70
N GLN A 104 -7.23 0.63 -5.09
CA GLN A 104 -7.91 1.92 -5.25
C GLN A 104 -7.05 3.10 -4.79
N TYR A 105 -6.41 3.03 -3.60
CA TYR A 105 -5.50 4.09 -3.15
C TYR A 105 -4.27 4.24 -4.06
N ILE A 106 -3.69 3.14 -4.55
CA ILE A 106 -2.54 3.17 -5.46
C ILE A 106 -2.91 3.85 -6.79
N ARG A 107 -4.08 3.51 -7.36
CA ARG A 107 -4.60 4.14 -8.59
C ARG A 107 -4.85 5.63 -8.39
N LEU A 108 -5.46 6.01 -7.26
CA LEU A 108 -5.65 7.42 -6.91
C LEU A 108 -4.31 8.15 -6.76
N TRP A 109 -3.29 7.52 -6.16
CA TRP A 109 -1.95 8.10 -6.05
C TRP A 109 -1.32 8.35 -7.42
N SER A 110 -1.44 7.40 -8.34
CA SER A 110 -0.97 7.55 -9.73
C SER A 110 -1.64 8.73 -10.44
N VAL A 111 -2.95 8.92 -10.23
CA VAL A 111 -3.69 10.05 -10.80
C VAL A 111 -3.29 11.38 -10.13
N ALA A 112 -3.08 11.38 -8.81
CA ALA A 112 -2.57 12.56 -8.10
C ALA A 112 -1.18 12.98 -8.61
N ASP A 113 -0.33 12.02 -8.96
CA ASP A 113 0.96 12.25 -9.59
C ASP A 113 0.81 12.86 -11.00
N PHE A 114 -0.11 12.32 -11.82
CA PHE A 114 -0.43 12.90 -13.12
C PHE A 114 -0.87 14.38 -13.03
N PHE A 115 -1.70 14.72 -12.03
CA PHE A 115 -2.13 16.09 -11.78
C PHE A 115 -1.10 16.97 -11.03
N LEU A 116 0.03 16.40 -10.62
CA LEU A 116 1.10 17.07 -9.88
C LEU A 116 0.61 17.66 -8.53
N ILE A 117 -0.26 16.94 -7.82
CA ILE A 117 -0.84 17.37 -6.54
C ILE A 117 -0.07 16.70 -5.38
N GLU A 118 1.07 17.29 -4.99
CA GLU A 118 1.92 16.75 -3.92
C GLU A 118 1.20 16.55 -2.57
N PRO A 119 0.37 17.49 -2.07
CA PRO A 119 -0.36 17.30 -0.81
C PRO A 119 -1.29 16.08 -0.86
N LEU A 120 -1.99 15.87 -1.99
CA LEU A 120 -2.87 14.72 -2.16
C LEU A 120 -2.07 13.41 -2.16
N LYS A 121 -0.90 13.37 -2.79
CA LYS A 121 -0.02 12.18 -2.75
C LYS A 121 0.38 11.82 -1.32
N ALA A 122 0.71 12.81 -0.48
CA ALA A 122 1.04 12.58 0.93
C ALA A 122 -0.17 12.08 1.73
N ASP A 123 -1.33 12.74 1.57
CA ASP A 123 -2.56 12.37 2.26
C ASP A 123 -3.04 10.95 1.88
N ILE A 124 -2.84 10.53 0.63
CA ILE A 124 -3.17 9.16 0.18
C ILE A 124 -2.31 8.13 0.88
N ILE A 125 -1.00 8.39 1.01
CA ILE A 125 -0.08 7.50 1.73
C ILE A 125 -0.53 7.37 3.20
N GLU A 126 -0.86 8.49 3.85
CA GLU A 126 -1.34 8.46 5.22
C GLU A 126 -2.66 7.69 5.35
N ALA A 127 -3.63 7.93 4.46
CA ALA A 127 -4.92 7.24 4.47
C ALA A 127 -4.75 5.73 4.22
N MET A 128 -3.88 5.35 3.30
CA MET A 128 -3.54 3.95 3.03
C MET A 128 -2.92 3.28 4.26
N GLU A 129 -1.93 3.91 4.90
CA GLU A 129 -1.34 3.40 6.14
C GLU A 129 -2.39 3.24 7.27
N GLN A 130 -3.27 4.23 7.45
CA GLN A 130 -4.34 4.16 8.46
C GLN A 130 -5.29 2.98 8.19
N SER A 131 -5.63 2.72 6.92
CA SER A 131 -6.46 1.57 6.55
C SER A 131 -5.78 0.23 6.86
N LEU A 132 -4.46 0.14 6.66
CA LEU A 132 -3.67 -1.04 6.94
C LEU A 132 -3.41 -1.25 8.43
N GLU A 133 -3.35 -0.18 9.22
CA GLU A 133 -3.08 -0.23 10.66
C GLU A 133 -4.12 -1.04 11.43
N GLU A 134 -5.39 -0.99 11.02
CA GLU A 134 -6.44 -1.85 11.60
C GLU A 134 -6.11 -3.33 11.41
N ASN A 135 -5.61 -3.72 10.24
CA ASN A 135 -5.18 -5.09 9.97
C ASN A 135 -3.93 -5.46 10.77
N VAL A 136 -2.94 -4.56 10.89
CA VAL A 136 -1.75 -4.80 11.73
C VAL A 136 -2.17 -5.11 13.17
N LYS A 137 -3.04 -4.29 13.77
CA LYS A 137 -3.53 -4.48 15.15
C LYS A 137 -4.23 -5.82 15.35
N LYS A 138 -5.03 -6.25 14.36
CA LYS A 138 -5.69 -7.56 14.37
C LYS A 138 -4.69 -8.70 14.27
N ILE A 139 -3.83 -8.69 13.25
CA ILE A 139 -2.93 -9.79 12.90
C ILE A 139 -1.83 -9.97 13.97
N CYS A 140 -1.28 -8.87 14.50
CA CYS A 140 -0.24 -8.94 15.51
C CYS A 140 -0.77 -9.33 16.91
N ASN A 141 -2.08 -9.52 17.07
CA ASN A 141 -2.64 -10.05 18.31
C ASN A 141 -2.33 -11.55 18.45
N ALA A 142 -1.79 -11.96 19.60
CA ALA A 142 -1.41 -13.35 19.88
C ALA A 142 -2.54 -14.39 19.74
N ARG A 143 -3.81 -13.96 19.68
CA ARG A 143 -4.99 -14.81 19.51
C ARG A 143 -5.52 -14.88 18.08
N TYR A 144 -4.90 -14.19 17.12
CA TYR A 144 -5.42 -14.11 15.77
C TYR A 144 -5.26 -15.44 15.02
N LEU A 145 -6.33 -15.90 14.37
CA LEU A 145 -6.39 -17.18 13.67
C LEU A 145 -5.89 -17.03 12.24
N ILE A 146 -4.68 -17.53 11.98
CA ILE A 146 -4.00 -17.47 10.67
C ILE A 146 -4.78 -18.23 9.59
N ASP A 147 -5.53 -19.28 9.93
CA ASP A 147 -6.33 -20.03 8.94
C ASP A 147 -7.73 -19.46 8.68
N SER A 148 -8.07 -18.32 9.29
CA SER A 148 -9.38 -17.71 9.13
C SER A 148 -9.62 -17.20 7.70
N GLN A 149 -10.89 -17.17 7.30
CA GLN A 149 -11.28 -16.60 6.01
C GLN A 149 -10.96 -15.10 5.92
N GLU A 150 -11.03 -14.38 7.05
CA GLU A 150 -10.64 -12.96 7.14
C GLU A 150 -9.16 -12.78 6.82
N PHE A 151 -8.27 -13.60 7.38
CA PHE A 151 -6.84 -13.48 7.10
C PHE A 151 -6.49 -13.80 5.65
N LYS A 152 -7.14 -14.83 5.07
CA LYS A 152 -6.98 -15.15 3.65
C LYS A 152 -7.41 -13.97 2.77
N ALA A 153 -8.52 -13.32 3.09
CA ALA A 153 -8.95 -12.12 2.38
C ALA A 153 -7.91 -10.99 2.48
N ILE A 154 -7.34 -10.75 3.67
CA ILE A 154 -6.28 -9.75 3.85
C ILE A 154 -5.05 -10.07 2.99
N ILE A 155 -4.63 -11.34 2.91
CA ILE A 155 -3.52 -11.77 2.05
C ILE A 155 -3.84 -11.50 0.57
N HIS A 156 -5.05 -11.85 0.12
CA HIS A 156 -5.47 -11.60 -1.26
C HIS A 156 -5.51 -10.10 -1.59
N GLU A 157 -6.05 -9.26 -0.70
CA GLU A 157 -6.04 -7.81 -0.87
C GLU A 157 -4.61 -7.25 -0.92
N PHE A 158 -3.71 -7.75 -0.08
CA PHE A 158 -2.29 -7.40 -0.12
C PHE A 158 -1.67 -7.72 -1.49
N PHE A 159 -1.89 -8.93 -2.01
CA PHE A 159 -1.36 -9.30 -3.33
C PHE A 159 -1.98 -8.53 -4.49
N TRP A 160 -3.24 -8.11 -4.41
CA TRP A 160 -3.81 -7.17 -5.38
C TRP A 160 -3.07 -5.82 -5.38
N GLY A 161 -2.76 -5.29 -4.19
CA GLY A 161 -1.92 -4.09 -4.07
C GLY A 161 -0.50 -4.30 -4.59
N VAL A 162 0.10 -5.47 -4.35
CA VAL A 162 1.42 -5.84 -4.89
C VAL A 162 1.36 -5.87 -6.42
N ALA A 163 0.42 -6.61 -7.02
CA ALA A 163 0.27 -6.67 -8.48
C ALA A 163 0.14 -5.26 -9.09
N THR A 164 -0.67 -4.41 -8.46
CA THR A 164 -0.86 -3.03 -8.89
C THR A 164 0.44 -2.21 -8.84
N THR A 165 1.21 -2.27 -7.75
CA THR A 165 2.44 -1.46 -7.60
C THR A 165 3.68 -2.03 -8.28
N TYR A 166 3.70 -3.34 -8.55
CA TYR A 166 4.84 -4.02 -9.20
C TYR A 166 4.70 -4.08 -10.71
N TYR A 167 3.49 -4.32 -11.22
CA TYR A 167 3.26 -4.58 -12.64
C TYR A 167 2.41 -3.51 -13.31
N ASP A 168 1.25 -3.15 -12.75
CA ASP A 168 0.33 -2.23 -13.43
C ASP A 168 0.82 -0.78 -13.41
N LEU A 169 1.31 -0.31 -12.26
CA LEU A 169 1.69 1.08 -11.99
C LEU A 169 3.06 1.16 -11.30
N PRO A 170 4.16 0.76 -11.96
CA PRO A 170 5.48 0.63 -11.34
C PRO A 170 6.09 1.97 -10.85
N HIS A 171 5.56 3.12 -11.30
CA HIS A 171 5.97 4.45 -10.83
C HIS A 171 5.45 4.79 -9.42
N THR A 172 4.47 4.03 -8.88
CA THR A 172 3.95 4.24 -7.51
C THR A 172 4.89 3.67 -6.44
N GLN A 173 6.18 3.97 -6.53
CA GLN A 173 7.22 3.49 -5.61
C GLN A 173 6.89 3.81 -4.14
N PRO A 174 6.38 5.00 -3.77
CA PRO A 174 6.00 5.27 -2.38
C PRO A 174 4.91 4.33 -1.85
N CYS A 175 3.90 3.99 -2.65
CA CYS A 175 2.88 3.01 -2.26
C CYS A 175 3.47 1.60 -2.10
N ARG A 176 4.41 1.21 -2.98
CA ARG A 176 5.16 -0.04 -2.84
C ARG A 176 5.90 -0.09 -1.50
N GLN A 177 6.53 1.02 -1.10
CA GLN A 177 7.23 1.09 0.18
C GLN A 177 6.28 0.86 1.37
N VAL A 178 5.08 1.46 1.36
CA VAL A 178 4.05 1.22 2.38
C VAL A 178 3.67 -0.26 2.48
N LEU A 179 3.50 -0.95 1.34
CA LEU A 179 3.18 -2.38 1.33
C LEU A 179 4.31 -3.25 1.87
N LEU A 180 5.55 -2.92 1.54
CA LEU A 180 6.73 -3.61 2.07
C LEU A 180 6.84 -3.41 3.59
N ASP A 181 6.59 -2.19 4.07
CA ASP A 181 6.58 -1.86 5.50
C ASP A 181 5.45 -2.59 6.25
N TYR A 182 4.28 -2.70 5.62
CA TYR A 182 3.15 -3.46 6.15
C TYR A 182 3.47 -4.95 6.25
N ALA A 183 3.97 -5.56 5.15
CA ALA A 183 4.37 -6.96 5.13
C ALA A 183 5.45 -7.27 6.16
N HIS A 184 6.43 -6.36 6.32
CA HIS A 184 7.45 -6.49 7.35
C HIS A 184 6.86 -6.45 8.77
N ALA A 185 5.87 -5.59 9.03
CA ALA A 185 5.22 -5.49 10.33
C ALA A 185 4.45 -6.78 10.71
N ILE A 186 3.79 -7.43 9.74
CA ILE A 186 3.00 -8.65 9.99
C ILE A 186 3.76 -9.96 9.68
N ARG A 187 5.07 -9.88 9.40
CA ARG A 187 5.91 -10.96 8.88
C ARG A 187 5.79 -12.31 9.61
N LEU A 188 5.68 -12.28 10.94
CA LEU A 188 5.64 -13.49 11.77
C LEU A 188 4.40 -14.35 11.50
N ASN A 189 3.29 -13.70 11.13
CA ASN A 189 2.04 -14.38 10.76
C ASN A 189 1.97 -14.62 9.26
N LEU A 190 2.51 -13.69 8.46
CA LEU A 190 2.53 -13.79 7.00
C LEU A 190 3.25 -15.06 6.52
N TYR A 191 4.46 -15.31 7.04
CA TYR A 191 5.26 -16.50 6.68
C TYR A 191 4.74 -17.82 7.26
N ARG A 192 3.73 -17.79 8.13
CA ARG A 192 3.05 -19.01 8.62
C ARG A 192 1.87 -19.40 7.74
N SER A 193 1.49 -18.56 6.78
CA SER A 193 0.36 -18.83 5.90
C SER A 193 0.77 -19.60 4.66
N ASP A 194 0.18 -20.79 4.47
CA ASP A 194 0.35 -21.56 3.24
C ASP A 194 -0.14 -20.79 2.01
N VAL A 195 -1.16 -19.94 2.16
CA VAL A 195 -1.68 -19.11 1.06
C VAL A 195 -0.64 -18.10 0.63
N PHE A 196 -0.03 -17.40 1.59
CA PHE A 196 1.03 -16.45 1.29
C PHE A 196 2.27 -17.12 0.68
N ILE A 197 2.73 -18.24 1.23
CA ILE A 197 3.93 -18.95 0.74
C ILE A 197 3.73 -19.43 -0.71
N LYS A 198 2.54 -19.89 -1.06
CA LYS A 198 2.23 -20.27 -2.44
C LYS A 198 2.20 -19.06 -3.35
N GLU A 199 1.53 -18.00 -2.93
CA GLU A 199 1.30 -16.83 -3.78
C GLU A 199 2.58 -16.00 -4.00
N ILE A 200 3.44 -15.85 -2.98
CA ILE A 200 4.70 -15.08 -3.10
C ILE A 200 5.63 -15.65 -4.18
N SER A 201 5.52 -16.94 -4.50
CA SER A 201 6.30 -17.57 -5.57
C SER A 201 6.00 -16.98 -6.95
N ASN A 202 4.84 -16.34 -7.13
CA ASN A 202 4.44 -15.63 -8.35
C ASN A 202 5.04 -14.21 -8.45
N TYR A 203 5.73 -13.73 -7.39
CA TYR A 203 6.24 -12.36 -7.27
C TYR A 203 7.71 -12.36 -6.80
N PRO A 204 8.67 -12.74 -7.66
CA PRO A 204 10.07 -12.86 -7.27
C PRO A 204 10.70 -11.53 -6.83
N GLU A 205 10.28 -10.40 -7.42
CA GLU A 205 10.72 -9.05 -7.02
C GLU A 205 10.27 -8.72 -5.59
N LEU A 206 9.02 -9.04 -5.24
CA LEU A 206 8.53 -8.89 -3.87
C LEU A 206 9.33 -9.74 -2.89
N ALA A 207 9.59 -11.00 -3.25
CA ALA A 207 10.38 -11.92 -2.41
C ALA A 207 11.80 -11.38 -2.17
N SER A 208 12.45 -10.86 -3.23
CA SER A 208 13.75 -10.20 -3.14
C SER A 208 13.69 -8.97 -2.21
N ASP A 209 12.71 -8.09 -2.39
CA ASP A 209 12.56 -6.89 -1.55
C ASP A 209 12.35 -7.25 -0.08
N LEU A 210 11.47 -8.21 0.22
CA LEU A 210 11.23 -8.70 1.58
C LEU A 210 12.47 -9.37 2.19
N PHE A 211 13.23 -10.12 1.40
CA PHE A 211 14.50 -10.70 1.83
C PHE A 211 15.51 -9.60 2.18
N MET A 212 15.67 -8.61 1.31
CA MET A 212 16.59 -7.49 1.56
C MET A 212 16.18 -6.69 2.80
N ILE A 213 14.89 -6.53 3.04
CA ILE A 213 14.35 -5.91 4.26
C ILE A 213 14.71 -6.71 5.51
N ALA A 214 14.55 -8.04 5.47
CA ALA A 214 14.92 -8.91 6.57
C ALA A 214 16.43 -8.89 6.88
N VAL A 215 17.27 -8.81 5.83
CA VAL A 215 18.73 -8.78 5.97
C VAL A 215 19.25 -7.45 6.47
N LYS A 216 18.76 -6.33 5.91
CA LYS A 216 19.27 -4.99 6.24
C LYS A 216 18.66 -4.42 7.51
N GLY A 217 17.50 -4.94 7.94
CA GLY A 217 16.64 -4.27 8.90
C GLY A 217 16.02 -3.03 8.24
N ARG A 218 14.72 -2.83 8.43
CA ARG A 218 14.03 -1.67 7.90
C ARG A 218 13.19 -1.02 8.99
N GLN A 219 13.36 0.28 9.12
CA GLN A 219 12.53 1.10 9.98
C GLN A 219 11.26 1.50 9.23
N SER A 220 10.12 1.38 9.89
CA SER A 220 8.83 1.80 9.36
C SER A 220 7.93 2.35 10.46
N LYS A 221 6.83 3.01 10.06
CA LYS A 221 5.79 3.51 10.98
C LYS A 221 5.33 2.46 12.00
N TRP A 222 5.23 1.19 11.61
CA TRP A 222 4.75 0.11 12.48
C TRP A 222 5.85 -0.60 13.26
N THR A 223 7.11 -0.51 12.82
CA THR A 223 8.24 -1.26 13.42
C THR A 223 9.19 -0.39 14.24
N GLY A 224 9.12 0.93 14.09
CA GLY A 224 9.91 1.92 14.85
C GLY A 224 11.43 1.80 14.66
N ASP A 225 12.17 2.52 15.49
CA ASP A 225 13.63 2.35 15.67
C ASP A 225 13.89 1.02 16.38
N SER A 226 13.73 -0.10 15.67
CA SER A 226 14.27 -1.37 16.14
C SER A 226 15.75 -1.40 15.78
N GLU A 227 16.63 -1.17 16.77
CA GLU A 227 18.00 -1.68 16.67
C GLU A 227 17.90 -3.18 16.36
N ALA A 228 18.61 -3.59 15.32
CA ALA A 228 18.57 -4.93 14.76
C ALA A 228 19.19 -5.96 15.71
N ASP A 229 18.56 -6.24 16.85
CA ASP A 229 18.98 -7.26 17.83
C ASP A 229 18.58 -8.67 17.37
N TYR A 230 18.84 -9.01 16.09
CA TYR A 230 18.60 -10.35 15.56
C TYR A 230 19.54 -11.34 16.24
N ARG A 231 19.01 -12.43 16.78
CA ARG A 231 19.84 -13.55 17.26
C ARG A 231 19.93 -14.62 16.18
N ASN A 232 21.15 -15.09 15.92
CA ASN A 232 21.40 -16.23 15.05
C ASN A 232 20.80 -17.50 15.66
N TYR A 233 19.90 -18.14 14.92
CA TYR A 233 19.36 -19.46 15.17
C TYR A 233 20.18 -20.49 14.40
N PHE A 234 20.68 -21.51 15.11
CA PHE A 234 21.48 -22.57 14.52
C PHE A 234 20.62 -23.83 14.38
N VAL A 235 20.36 -24.26 13.15
CA VAL A 235 19.77 -25.59 12.91
C VAL A 235 20.92 -26.59 12.92
N HIS A 236 21.07 -27.30 14.03
CA HIS A 236 22.01 -28.41 14.11
C HIS A 236 21.38 -29.66 13.53
N VAL A 237 21.59 -29.87 12.24
CA VAL A 237 21.22 -31.12 11.57
C VAL A 237 22.28 -32.18 11.92
N LYS A 238 21.95 -33.06 12.86
CA LYS A 238 22.77 -34.22 13.23
C LYS A 238 22.14 -35.50 12.70
N CYS A 239 22.97 -36.40 12.21
CA CYS A 239 22.52 -37.71 11.75
C CYS A 239 21.86 -38.48 12.92
N SER A 240 20.62 -38.94 12.75
CA SER A 240 19.90 -39.71 13.79
C SER A 240 20.57 -41.05 14.11
N GLY A 241 21.32 -41.62 13.17
CA GLY A 241 22.17 -42.80 13.39
C GLY A 241 23.51 -42.50 14.07
N CYS A 242 24.44 -41.85 13.38
CA CYS A 242 25.82 -41.66 13.84
C CYS A 242 26.15 -40.30 14.49
N GLY A 243 25.19 -39.37 14.53
CA GLY A 243 25.37 -38.05 15.14
C GLY A 243 26.25 -37.07 14.34
N CYS A 244 26.73 -37.44 13.15
CA CYS A 244 27.56 -36.55 12.33
C CYS A 244 26.78 -35.31 11.89
N LYS A 245 27.47 -34.18 11.74
CA LYS A 245 26.84 -32.92 11.30
C LYS A 245 26.60 -32.94 9.80
N SER A 246 25.44 -32.44 9.36
CA SER A 246 25.17 -32.20 7.94
C SER A 246 26.14 -31.15 7.39
N LYS A 247 26.57 -31.34 6.14
CA LYS A 247 27.28 -30.32 5.35
C LYS A 247 26.38 -29.14 4.95
N TYR A 248 25.06 -29.29 5.08
CA TYR A 248 24.04 -28.29 4.75
C TYR A 248 23.47 -27.62 6.01
N ALA A 249 24.30 -27.35 7.02
CA ALA A 249 23.83 -26.64 8.20
C ALA A 249 23.43 -25.21 7.83
N GLU A 250 22.17 -24.86 8.08
CA GLU A 250 21.63 -23.52 7.82
C GLU A 250 21.53 -22.73 9.13
N SER A 251 21.93 -21.47 9.08
CA SER A 251 21.77 -20.49 10.15
C SER A 251 20.77 -19.42 9.71
N TRP A 252 19.83 -19.10 10.59
CA TRP A 252 18.75 -18.15 10.31
C TRP A 252 18.78 -17.03 11.34
N ASN A 253 18.57 -15.78 10.93
CA ASN A 253 18.40 -14.67 11.87
C ASN A 253 16.94 -14.60 12.33
N ILE A 254 16.69 -14.73 13.64
CA ILE A 254 15.34 -14.71 14.20
C ILE A 254 15.18 -13.55 15.18
N ASP A 255 14.01 -12.92 15.11
CA ASP A 255 13.54 -11.88 16.00
C ASP A 255 13.38 -12.41 17.44
N PRO A 256 14.08 -11.83 18.45
CA PRO A 256 14.03 -12.28 19.84
C PRO A 256 12.63 -12.23 20.46
N GLN A 257 11.74 -11.36 19.96
CA GLN A 257 10.39 -11.22 20.48
C GLN A 257 9.48 -12.37 20.03
N ALA A 258 9.80 -13.01 18.89
CA ALA A 258 9.02 -14.11 18.32
C ALA A 258 9.29 -15.47 19.00
N SER A 259 10.49 -15.67 19.57
CA SER A 259 10.89 -16.96 20.15
C SER A 259 10.70 -17.07 21.66
N GLY A 260 10.32 -15.97 22.35
CA GLY A 260 10.46 -15.88 23.79
C GLY A 260 11.92 -16.01 24.24
N LYS A 261 12.19 -15.81 25.54
CA LYS A 261 13.57 -15.83 26.09
C LYS A 261 14.30 -17.18 25.99
N ASN A 262 13.63 -18.24 25.53
CA ASN A 262 14.18 -19.59 25.43
C ASN A 262 14.41 -19.95 23.96
N ILE A 263 15.62 -19.65 23.47
CA ILE A 263 16.14 -20.17 22.21
C ILE A 263 16.18 -21.70 22.33
N ARG A 264 15.39 -22.41 21.52
CA ARG A 264 15.51 -23.87 21.39
C ARG A 264 16.34 -24.17 20.15
N ILE A 265 17.37 -24.99 20.28
CA ILE A 265 18.01 -25.60 19.10
C ILE A 265 16.95 -26.53 18.49
N MET A 266 16.51 -26.25 17.26
CA MET A 266 15.69 -27.21 16.53
C MET A 266 16.59 -28.31 16.00
N GLU A 267 16.47 -29.49 16.60
CA GLU A 267 17.07 -30.71 16.08
C GLU A 267 16.12 -31.29 15.03
N VAL A 268 16.48 -31.16 13.76
CA VAL A 268 15.73 -31.74 12.65
C VAL A 268 16.25 -33.16 12.42
N PRO A 269 15.40 -34.20 12.46
CA PRO A 269 15.83 -35.57 12.19
C PRO A 269 16.27 -35.69 10.72
N TRP A 270 17.50 -36.14 10.53
CA TRP A 270 18.17 -36.30 9.24
C TRP A 270 19.11 -37.51 9.35
N CYS A 271 19.34 -38.26 8.28
CA CYS A 271 20.35 -39.34 8.25
C CYS A 271 21.38 -39.07 7.14
N CYS A 272 22.67 -39.28 7.44
CA CYS A 272 23.73 -39.17 6.44
C CYS A 272 23.72 -40.37 5.50
N GLU A 273 24.32 -40.23 4.32
CA GLU A 273 24.39 -41.29 3.30
C GLU A 273 24.94 -42.62 3.87
N SER A 274 25.89 -42.56 4.80
CA SER A 274 26.46 -43.74 5.47
C SER A 274 25.50 -44.47 6.42
N CYS A 275 24.43 -43.81 6.87
CA CYS A 275 23.42 -44.36 7.80
C CYS A 275 22.06 -44.61 7.15
N VAL A 276 21.90 -44.27 5.86
CA VAL A 276 20.70 -44.58 5.06
C VAL A 276 20.81 -45.98 4.41
N GLY A 277 22.01 -46.59 4.45
CA GLY A 277 22.28 -47.96 3.99
C GLY A 277 21.94 -49.04 5.00
#